data_AF-A0A7X0RHR5-F1
#
_entry.id   AF-A0A7X0RHR5-F1
#
_cell.length_a   1.000
_cell.length_b   1.000
_cell.length_c   1.000
_cell.angle_alpha   90.00
_cell.angle_beta   90.00
_cell.angle_gamma   90.00
#
_symmetry.space_group_name_H-M   'P 1'
#
loop_
_entity.id
_entity.type
_entity.pdbx_description
1 polymer ?
#
loop_
_entity_poly.entity_id
_entity_poly.type
_entity_poly.pdbx_seq_one_letter_code
_entity_poly.pdbx_strand_id
1 'polypeptide(L)'
;MSAHEEEYVARLESLLAGLQRDAAESQRELVESQQQRAEAARNGELGRDWQDVQRRIDAGQATLNGVFSGEDDSPAARRLLDLSQQNISRMAEEMPIELQEEVAETQAEIALLGRGGIAPTTPILPPDPDDPLAPPAPPTDGPGPA
;
A
#
# COMPACT_ATOMS: atom_id res chain seq x y z
N MET A 1 -6.03 -11.67 -41.12
CA MET A 1 -4.85 -11.37 -40.30
C MET A 1 -3.69 -12.17 -40.85
N SER A 2 -2.48 -11.64 -40.78
CA SER A 2 -1.25 -12.36 -41.17
C SER A 2 -0.73 -13.21 -40.00
N ALA A 3 0.04 -14.26 -40.30
CA ALA A 3 0.63 -15.13 -39.28
C ALA A 3 1.47 -14.36 -38.23
N HIS A 4 2.08 -13.25 -38.64
CA HIS A 4 2.88 -12.39 -37.78
C HIS A 4 2.00 -11.52 -36.86
N GLU A 5 0.81 -11.11 -37.32
CA GLU A 5 -0.17 -10.44 -36.46
C GLU A 5 -0.73 -11.39 -35.40
N GLU A 6 -0.97 -12.65 -35.75
CA GLU A 6 -1.39 -13.70 -34.81
C GLU A 6 -0.32 -13.99 -33.75
N GLU A 7 0.96 -14.03 -34.14
CA GLU A 7 2.09 -14.19 -33.22
C GLU A 7 2.21 -13.01 -32.23
N TYR A 8 2.01 -11.77 -32.71
CA TYR A 8 2.03 -10.60 -31.83
C TYR A 8 0.88 -10.60 -30.83
N VAL A 9 -0.33 -10.98 -31.25
CA VAL A 9 -1.47 -11.09 -30.34
C VAL A 9 -1.20 -12.14 -29.27
N ALA A 10 -0.74 -13.34 -29.66
CA ALA A 10 -0.41 -14.39 -28.70
C ALA A 10 0.70 -13.96 -27.71
N ARG A 11 1.68 -13.18 -28.17
CA ARG A 11 2.72 -12.61 -27.30
C ARG A 11 2.16 -11.57 -26.33
N LEU A 12 1.26 -10.69 -26.79
CA LEU A 12 0.61 -9.71 -25.92
C LEU A 12 -0.27 -10.37 -24.87
N GLU A 13 -1.04 -11.40 -25.23
CA GLU A 13 -1.85 -12.17 -24.29
C GLU A 13 -0.99 -12.83 -23.21
N SER A 14 0.16 -13.42 -23.61
CA SER A 14 1.12 -14.01 -22.66
C SER A 14 1.72 -12.96 -21.72
N LEU A 15 2.05 -11.77 -22.22
CA LEU A 15 2.54 -10.66 -21.39
C LEU A 15 1.48 -10.17 -20.40
N LEU A 16 0.23 -10.01 -20.84
CA LEU A 16 -0.88 -9.62 -19.98
C LEU A 16 -1.14 -10.67 -18.89
N ALA A 17 -1.13 -11.95 -19.24
CA ALA A 17 -1.26 -13.04 -18.26
C ALA A 17 -0.08 -13.12 -17.28
N GLY A 18 1.13 -12.70 -17.71
CA GLY A 18 2.27 -12.48 -16.83
C GLY A 18 1.99 -11.38 -15.81
N LEU A 19 1.68 -10.17 -16.29
CA LEU A 19 1.42 -9.00 -15.45
C LEU A 19 0.27 -9.22 -14.46
N GLN A 20 -0.78 -9.93 -14.87
CA GLN A 20 -1.90 -10.28 -13.98
C GLN A 20 -1.46 -11.19 -12.83
N ARG A 21 -0.57 -12.15 -13.09
CA ARG A 21 -0.03 -13.01 -12.04
C ARG A 21 0.86 -12.24 -11.09
N ASP A 22 1.77 -11.43 -11.63
CA ASP A 22 2.69 -10.62 -10.83
C ASP A 22 1.92 -9.63 -9.94
N ALA A 23 0.84 -9.03 -10.46
CA ALA A 23 -0.03 -8.15 -9.69
C ALA A 23 -0.78 -8.91 -8.59
N ALA A 24 -1.29 -10.12 -8.88
CA ALA A 24 -1.98 -10.94 -7.89
C ALA A 24 -1.04 -11.43 -6.78
N GLU A 25 0.20 -11.78 -7.12
CA GLU A 25 1.24 -12.17 -6.16
C GLU A 25 1.64 -10.98 -5.27
N SER A 26 1.98 -9.85 -5.88
CA SER A 26 2.29 -8.61 -5.14
C SER A 26 1.17 -8.22 -4.18
N GLN A 27 -0.10 -8.36 -4.60
CA GLN A 27 -1.23 -8.04 -3.74
C GLN A 27 -1.33 -8.98 -2.54
N ARG A 28 -1.02 -10.27 -2.70
CA ARG A 28 -1.01 -11.23 -1.59
C ARG A 28 0.09 -10.89 -0.60
N GLU A 29 1.30 -10.63 -1.08
CA GLU A 29 2.43 -10.24 -0.23
C GLU A 29 2.15 -8.96 0.55
N LEU A 30 1.51 -7.97 -0.09
CA LEU A 30 1.09 -6.73 0.56
C LEU A 30 0.08 -6.99 1.68
N VAL A 31 -0.90 -7.87 1.46
CA VAL A 31 -1.89 -8.22 2.48
C VAL A 31 -1.23 -8.95 3.65
N GLU A 32 -0.38 -9.93 3.37
CA GLU A 32 0.34 -10.69 4.41
C GLU A 32 1.24 -9.79 5.24
N SER A 33 2.02 -8.92 4.61
CA SER A 33 2.88 -7.94 5.28
C SER A 33 2.07 -6.98 6.17
N GLN A 34 0.92 -6.51 5.69
CA GLN A 34 0.03 -5.65 6.47
C GLN A 34 -0.54 -6.37 7.69
N GLN A 35 -0.89 -7.65 7.56
CA GLN A 35 -1.39 -8.46 8.68
C GLN A 35 -0.29 -8.69 9.73
N GLN A 36 0.91 -9.09 9.31
CA GLN A 36 2.05 -9.29 10.21
C GLN A 36 2.39 -8.01 10.99
N ARG A 37 2.44 -6.86 10.32
CA ARG A 37 2.64 -5.56 10.97
C ARG A 37 1.53 -5.24 11.97
N ALA A 38 0.27 -5.49 11.60
CA ALA A 38 -0.86 -5.24 12.49
C ALA A 38 -0.79 -6.11 13.75
N GLU A 39 -0.43 -7.39 13.62
CA GLU A 39 -0.24 -8.30 14.75
C GLU A 39 0.93 -7.86 15.64
N ALA A 40 2.09 -7.56 15.06
CA ALA A 40 3.24 -7.04 15.80
C ALA A 40 2.90 -5.73 16.56
N ALA A 41 2.12 -4.84 15.94
CA ALA A 41 1.63 -3.62 16.60
C ALA A 41 0.68 -3.94 17.76
N ARG A 42 -0.28 -4.87 17.58
CA ARG A 42 -1.22 -5.30 18.65
C ARG A 42 -0.46 -5.91 19.84
N ASN A 43 0.55 -6.72 19.57
CA ASN A 43 1.43 -7.33 20.58
C ASN A 43 2.37 -6.31 21.25
N GLY A 44 2.49 -5.10 20.69
CA GLY A 44 3.37 -4.06 21.20
C GLY A 44 4.84 -4.23 20.80
N GLU A 45 5.13 -5.15 19.88
CA GLU A 45 6.49 -5.42 19.38
C GLU A 45 7.07 -4.23 18.61
N LEU A 46 6.19 -3.44 17.99
CA LEU A 46 6.56 -2.19 17.28
C LEU A 46 6.59 -0.97 18.21
N GLY A 47 6.31 -1.13 19.50
CA GLY A 47 6.25 -0.06 20.48
C GLY A 47 4.87 0.56 20.66
N ARG A 48 4.78 1.49 21.62
CA ARG A 48 3.51 1.99 22.15
C ARG A 48 2.72 2.82 21.13
N ASP A 49 3.38 3.68 20.38
CA ASP A 49 2.72 4.55 19.40
C ASP A 49 2.09 3.73 18.27
N TRP A 50 2.78 2.68 17.82
CA TRP A 50 2.24 1.71 16.87
C TRP A 50 1.03 0.96 17.42
N GLN A 51 1.08 0.51 18.67
CA GLN A 51 -0.05 -0.15 19.31
C GLN A 51 -1.27 0.78 19.44
N ASP A 52 -1.05 2.06 19.76
CA ASP A 52 -2.10 3.06 19.88
C ASP A 52 -2.75 3.38 18.52
N VAL A 53 -1.95 3.53 17.47
CA VAL A 53 -2.44 3.70 16.10
C VAL A 53 -3.15 2.45 15.58
N GLN A 54 -2.64 1.26 15.85
CA GLN A 54 -3.28 0.02 15.40
C GLN A 54 -4.66 -0.16 16.03
N ARG A 55 -4.86 0.21 17.30
CA ARG A 55 -6.20 0.19 17.91
C ARG A 55 -7.17 1.15 17.22
N ARG A 56 -6.70 2.31 16.74
CA ARG A 56 -7.53 3.25 15.96
C ARG A 56 -7.88 2.69 14.59
N ILE A 57 -6.93 2.02 13.92
CA ILE A 57 -7.15 1.34 12.64
C ILE A 57 -8.17 0.20 12.81
N ASP A 58 -7.99 -0.64 13.83
CA ASP A 58 -8.90 -1.75 14.14
C ASP A 58 -10.33 -1.24 14.46
N ALA A 59 -10.44 -0.04 15.05
CA ALA A 59 -11.72 0.63 15.30
C ALA A 59 -12.29 1.40 14.09
N GLY A 60 -11.63 1.38 12.93
CA GLY A 60 -12.03 2.11 11.73
C GLY A 60 -11.91 3.64 11.85
N GLN A 61 -11.18 4.14 12.84
CA GLN A 61 -11.02 5.56 13.13
C GLN A 61 -9.81 6.20 12.41
N ALA A 62 -8.95 5.38 11.84
CA ALA A 62 -7.74 5.77 11.15
C ALA A 62 -7.42 4.77 10.06
N THR A 63 -6.60 5.17 9.08
CA THR A 63 -5.99 4.26 8.12
C THR A 63 -4.48 4.45 8.15
N LEU A 64 -3.73 3.45 7.71
CA LEU A 64 -2.27 3.57 7.64
C LEU A 64 -1.85 4.72 6.72
N ASN A 65 -2.53 4.86 5.57
CA ASN A 65 -2.33 5.99 4.67
C ASN A 65 -2.69 7.32 5.35
N GLY A 66 -3.77 7.38 6.12
CA GLY A 66 -4.15 8.57 6.88
C GLY A 66 -3.10 9.00 7.90
N VAL A 67 -2.44 8.05 8.56
CA VAL A 67 -1.33 8.33 9.49
C VAL A 67 -0.14 8.96 8.77
N PHE A 68 0.31 8.37 7.65
CA PHE A 68 1.53 8.83 6.98
C PHE A 68 1.32 10.00 6.01
N SER A 69 0.09 10.26 5.58
CA SER A 69 -0.28 11.48 4.86
C SER A 69 -0.53 12.67 5.80
N GLY A 70 -0.62 12.43 7.11
CA GLY A 70 -0.91 13.45 8.11
C GLY A 70 -2.40 13.76 8.30
N GLU A 71 -3.31 12.98 7.72
CA GLU A 71 -4.76 13.07 7.96
C GLU A 71 -5.13 12.68 9.40
N ASP A 72 -4.46 11.67 9.98
CA ASP A 72 -4.63 11.32 11.39
C ASP A 72 -3.76 12.24 12.28
N ASP A 73 -4.43 13.22 12.89
CA ASP A 73 -3.85 14.20 13.82
C ASP A 73 -3.42 13.61 15.18
N SER A 74 -3.88 12.39 15.52
CA SER A 74 -3.72 11.87 16.87
C SER A 74 -2.25 11.90 17.34
N PRO A 75 -1.99 12.10 18.65
CA PRO A 75 -0.63 12.27 19.15
C PRO A 75 0.31 11.11 18.78
N ALA A 76 -0.21 9.88 18.73
CA ALA A 76 0.56 8.70 18.31
C ALA A 76 0.86 8.73 16.81
N ALA A 77 -0.12 9.08 15.97
CA ALA A 77 0.06 9.19 14.52
C ALA A 77 1.09 10.27 14.15
N ARG A 78 1.02 11.45 14.78
CA ARG A 78 2.02 12.52 14.58
C ARG A 78 3.44 12.08 14.95
N ARG A 79 3.61 11.37 16.06
CA ARG A 79 4.92 10.83 16.47
C ARG A 79 5.44 9.78 15.50
N LEU A 80 4.58 8.90 14.98
CA LEU A 80 4.98 7.93 13.96
C LEU A 80 5.36 8.60 12.63
N LEU A 81 4.62 9.62 12.21
CA LEU A 81 4.94 10.38 11.00
C LEU A 81 6.29 11.10 11.14
N ASP A 82 6.51 11.79 12.26
CA ASP A 82 7.77 12.47 12.56
C ASP A 82 8.95 11.48 12.60
N LEU A 83 8.80 10.35 13.30
CA LEU A 83 9.82 9.29 13.33
C LEU A 83 10.11 8.73 11.93
N SER A 84 9.08 8.53 11.11
CA SER A 84 9.24 8.07 9.72
C SER A 84 10.03 9.07 8.90
N GLN A 85 9.71 10.36 8.99
CA GLN A 85 10.41 11.43 8.28
C GLN A 85 11.88 11.49 8.70
N GLN A 86 12.17 11.42 10.01
CA GLN A 86 13.54 11.38 10.52
C GLN A 86 14.32 10.17 10.02
N ASN A 87 13.69 9.00 9.97
CA ASN A 87 14.34 7.79 9.46
C ASN A 87 14.66 7.91 7.97
N ILE A 88 13.74 8.46 7.17
CA ILE A 88 13.96 8.70 5.73
C ILE A 88 15.10 9.72 5.54
N SER A 89 15.10 10.83 6.28
CA SER A 89 16.17 11.82 6.23
C SER A 89 17.53 11.21 6.58
N ARG A 90 17.60 10.38 7.64
CA ARG A 90 18.84 9.69 8.02
C ARG A 90 19.33 8.76 6.90
N MET A 91 18.43 7.97 6.32
CA MET A 91 18.80 7.09 5.20
C MET A 91 19.29 7.88 3.99
N ALA A 92 18.72 9.08 3.74
CA ALA A 92 19.18 9.95 2.67
C ALA A 92 20.58 10.51 2.89
N GLU A 93 20.92 10.84 4.14
CA GLU A 93 22.28 11.29 4.51
C GLU A 93 23.33 10.18 4.38
N GLU A 94 22.93 8.92 4.55
CA GLU A 94 23.80 7.75 4.41
C GLU A 94 24.02 7.33 2.94
N MET A 95 23.28 7.89 1.98
CA MET A 95 23.47 7.63 0.55
C MET A 95 24.70 8.36 0.00
N PRO A 96 25.42 7.78 -0.98
CA PRO A 96 26.50 8.46 -1.71
C PRO A 96 26.04 9.81 -2.26
N ILE A 97 26.89 10.83 -2.22
CA ILE A 97 26.57 12.20 -2.62
C ILE A 97 26.01 12.26 -4.05
N GLU A 98 26.43 11.36 -4.93
CA GLU A 98 25.94 11.27 -6.31
C GLU A 98 24.43 10.95 -6.40
N LEU A 99 23.85 10.28 -5.39
CA LEU A 99 22.43 9.95 -5.31
C LEU A 99 21.62 10.94 -4.46
N GLN A 100 22.28 11.83 -3.71
CA GLN A 100 21.61 12.79 -2.83
C GLN A 100 20.86 13.87 -3.60
N GLU A 101 21.40 14.35 -4.74
CA GLU A 101 20.72 15.32 -5.60
C GLU A 101 19.47 14.72 -6.27
N GLU A 102 19.55 13.47 -6.75
CA GLU A 102 18.43 12.75 -7.38
C GLU A 102 17.29 12.48 -6.38
N VAL A 103 17.64 12.13 -5.14
CA VAL A 103 16.67 11.93 -4.05
C VAL A 103 16.05 13.25 -3.61
N ALA A 104 16.81 14.34 -3.51
CA ALA A 104 16.29 15.66 -3.17
C ALA A 104 15.33 16.20 -4.25
N GLU A 105 15.66 15.98 -5.53
CA GLU A 105 14.80 16.33 -6.66
C GLU A 105 13.51 15.51 -6.66
N THR A 106 13.60 14.19 -6.43
CA THR A 106 12.44 13.30 -6.31
C THR A 106 11.54 13.68 -5.12
N GLN A 107 12.13 14.06 -3.98
CA GLN A 107 11.38 14.53 -2.81
C GLN A 107 10.68 15.87 -3.09
N ALA A 108 11.33 16.79 -3.79
CA ALA A 108 10.72 18.05 -4.21
C ALA A 108 9.57 17.82 -5.20
N GLU A 109 9.71 16.86 -6.12
CA GLU A 109 8.66 16.47 -7.07
C GLU A 109 7.47 15.82 -6.36
N ILE A 110 7.72 14.90 -5.42
CA ILE A 110 6.67 14.30 -4.58
C ILE A 110 5.96 15.36 -3.72
N ALA A 111 6.70 16.34 -3.17
CA ALA A 111 6.12 17.44 -2.42
C ALA A 111 5.28 18.37 -3.31
N LEU A 112 5.66 18.54 -4.58
CA LEU A 112 4.91 19.33 -5.56
C LEU A 112 3.64 18.60 -6.04
N LEU A 113 3.71 17.28 -6.21
CA LEU A 113 2.58 16.40 -6.52
C LEU A 113 1.64 16.22 -5.30
N GLY A 114 2.18 16.31 -4.08
CA GLY A 114 1.45 16.17 -2.81
C GLY A 114 0.46 17.31 -2.48
N ARG A 115 0.40 18.39 -3.28
CA ARG A 115 -0.65 19.42 -3.14
C ARG A 115 -1.97 19.10 -3.86
N GLY A 116 -2.01 18.04 -4.65
CA GLY A 116 -3.23 17.48 -5.23
C GLY A 116 -3.23 15.98 -4.98
N GLY A 117 -3.94 15.55 -3.93
CA GLY A 117 -3.90 14.19 -3.41
C GLY A 117 -3.89 13.11 -4.49
N ILE A 118 -2.79 12.38 -4.55
CA ILE A 118 -2.74 11.03 -5.10
C ILE A 118 -2.03 10.21 -4.04
N ALA A 119 -2.80 9.64 -3.11
CA ALA A 119 -2.41 8.32 -2.64
C ALA A 119 -2.31 7.44 -3.90
N PRO A 120 -1.36 6.49 -4.01
CA PRO A 120 -1.56 5.36 -4.92
C PRO A 120 -2.71 4.49 -4.36
N THR A 121 -3.89 5.07 -4.27
CA THR A 121 -5.14 4.34 -4.31
C THR A 121 -5.41 4.18 -5.79
N THR A 122 -4.89 3.09 -6.36
CA THR A 122 -5.67 2.41 -7.40
C THR A 122 -7.11 2.43 -6.89
N PRO A 123 -8.06 3.06 -7.59
CA PRO A 123 -9.43 3.06 -7.12
C PRO A 123 -9.80 1.59 -6.91
N ILE A 124 -10.15 1.22 -5.68
CA ILE A 124 -10.88 -0.01 -5.43
C ILE A 124 -12.25 0.25 -6.07
N LEU A 125 -12.32 0.04 -7.38
CA LEU A 125 -13.59 -0.14 -8.05
C LEU A 125 -14.23 -1.34 -7.34
N PRO A 126 -15.46 -1.23 -6.80
CA PRO A 126 -16.16 -2.42 -6.36
C PRO A 126 -16.14 -3.43 -7.52
N PRO A 127 -15.91 -4.73 -7.25
CA PRO A 127 -15.89 -5.73 -8.30
C PRO A 127 -17.18 -5.63 -9.12
N ASP A 128 -17.05 -5.58 -10.44
CA ASP A 128 -18.18 -5.55 -11.35
C ASP A 128 -18.97 -6.86 -11.13
N PRO A 129 -20.27 -6.80 -10.76
CA PRO A 129 -21.05 -8.00 -10.43
C PRO A 129 -21.18 -8.99 -11.59
N ASP A 130 -20.87 -8.56 -12.83
CA ASP A 130 -20.88 -9.37 -14.04
C ASP A 130 -19.46 -9.79 -14.52
N ASP A 131 -18.38 -9.55 -13.76
CA ASP A 131 -17.03 -10.01 -14.10
C ASP A 131 -16.88 -11.54 -13.94
N PRO A 132 -16.68 -12.31 -15.03
CA PRO A 132 -16.56 -13.76 -14.98
C PRO A 132 -15.27 -14.26 -14.29
N LEU A 133 -14.35 -13.35 -13.92
CA LEU A 133 -13.07 -13.63 -13.26
C LEU A 133 -12.98 -13.08 -11.82
N ALA A 134 -14.09 -12.59 -11.25
CA ALA A 134 -14.10 -12.13 -9.87
C ALA A 134 -13.75 -13.28 -8.89
N PRO A 135 -12.86 -13.07 -7.91
CA PRO A 135 -12.60 -14.06 -6.87
C PRO A 135 -13.89 -14.31 -6.06
N PRO A 136 -14.11 -15.54 -5.55
CA PRO A 136 -15.28 -15.81 -4.73
C PRO A 136 -15.30 -14.85 -3.54
N ALA A 137 -16.48 -14.29 -3.25
CA ALA A 137 -16.65 -13.40 -2.11
C ALA A 137 -16.10 -14.08 -0.84
N PRO A 138 -15.41 -13.34 0.04
CA PRO A 138 -14.93 -13.90 1.30
C PRO A 138 -16.11 -14.52 2.05
N PRO A 139 -15.90 -15.65 2.76
CA PRO A 139 -16.96 -16.27 3.53
C PRO A 139 -17.52 -15.24 4.50
N THR A 140 -18.83 -14.99 4.40
CA THR A 140 -19.54 -14.24 5.42
C THR A 140 -19.61 -15.13 6.65
N ASP A 141 -18.68 -14.94 7.59
CA ASP A 141 -18.87 -15.40 8.96
C ASP A 141 -20.06 -14.60 9.52
N GLY A 142 -21.26 -15.11 9.26
CA GLY A 142 -22.46 -14.70 9.96
C GLY A 142 -22.27 -14.99 11.45
N PRO A 143 -22.85 -14.17 12.33
CA PRO A 143 -22.79 -14.43 13.76
C PRO A 143 -23.41 -15.81 14.04
N GLY A 144 -22.61 -16.71 14.61
CA GLY A 144 -23.08 -18.04 15.03
C GLY A 144 -24.29 -17.93 15.94
N PRO A 145 -25.25 -18.88 15.87
CA PRO A 145 -26.45 -18.82 16.67
C PRO A 145 -26.13 -18.96 18.16
N ALA A 146 -26.87 -18.18 18.96
CA ALA A 146 -26.87 -18.17 20.42
C ALA A 146 -27.35 -19.51 21.02
#